data_AF-A0A2I1INN8-F1
#
_entry.id   AF-A0A2I1INN8-F1
#
_cell.length_a   1.000
_cell.length_b   1.000
_cell.length_c   1.000
_cell.angle_alpha   90.00
_cell.angle_beta   90.00
_cell.angle_gamma   90.00
#
_symmetry.space_group_name_H-M   'P 1'
#
loop_
_entity.id
_entity.type
_entity.pdbx_description
1 polymer ?
#
loop_
_entity_poly.entity_id
_entity_poly.type
_entity_poly.pdbx_seq_one_letter_code
_entity_poly.pdbx_strand_id
1 'polypeptide(L)'
;MTSAETPQWLPGAFARSMSNIGVKLDRAQLEELAQKLLVKWTSPNRHYHNVNHLVAVLTGIDELQGCTHDPDLLRVAAWLHGIVFSDYEEGDDARAVGEDEVASSAAAAKILQKTGLDESVVERICGLIISMKSHRSYPDDVDQQVLLDADMSMLATDPQDYRDYVRAVREEYAHVPAASYCRFRRRIVRKLLARNAIFNSPLAEDWESVARNNLEAEEARLDAELECLESDVRREANDAAEEHDEAIERYQHRSDDPSTGVIKGVAPLKSVSEPEVITAELPVVSDEDTQDSPQMAPNEGALEDEEDEADSSEQAEEDLSSSLELAIDVLDTVPKREEKKPPEQD
;
A
#
# COMPACT_ATOMS: atom_id res chain seq x y z
N MET A 1 11.45 -12.64 18.32
CA MET A 1 11.90 -12.24 16.98
C MET A 1 13.28 -11.65 17.12
N THR A 2 14.28 -12.27 16.49
CA THR A 2 15.63 -11.72 16.41
C THR A 2 15.55 -10.44 15.60
N SER A 3 15.89 -9.30 16.21
CA SER A 3 16.16 -8.06 15.48
C SER A 3 17.06 -8.40 14.30
N ALA A 4 16.72 -7.98 13.08
CA ALA A 4 17.58 -8.20 11.91
C ALA A 4 18.98 -7.67 12.25
N GLU A 5 19.97 -8.55 12.30
CA GLU A 5 21.34 -8.14 12.59
C GLU A 5 21.88 -7.42 11.37
N THR A 6 22.18 -6.13 11.52
CA THR A 6 22.75 -5.33 10.44
C THR A 6 24.12 -5.89 10.02
N PRO A 7 24.31 -6.25 8.74
CA PRO A 7 25.61 -6.71 8.27
C PRO A 7 26.70 -5.63 8.45
N GLN A 8 27.86 -6.00 9.00
CA GLN A 8 28.94 -5.05 9.30
C GLN A 8 29.49 -4.33 8.06
N TRP A 9 29.35 -4.94 6.88
CA TRP A 9 29.82 -4.36 5.62
C TRP A 9 28.90 -3.25 5.07
N LEU A 10 27.65 -3.20 5.54
CA LEU A 10 26.57 -2.42 4.92
C LEU A 10 26.80 -0.89 5.00
N PRO A 11 27.18 -0.29 6.15
CA PRO A 11 27.51 1.15 6.21
C PRO A 11 28.68 1.53 5.30
N GLY A 12 29.70 0.69 5.24
CA GLY A 12 30.87 0.92 4.39
C GLY A 12 30.55 0.80 2.90
N ALA A 13 29.56 -0.03 2.52
CA ALA A 13 29.06 -0.10 1.15
C ALA A 13 28.30 1.17 0.76
N PHE A 14 27.39 1.65 1.61
CA PHE A 14 26.71 2.94 1.40
C PHE A 14 27.69 4.10 1.22
N ALA A 15 28.70 4.19 2.09
CA ALA A 15 29.70 5.26 1.99
C ALA A 15 30.48 5.23 0.66
N ARG A 16 30.74 4.04 0.10
CA ARG A 16 31.35 3.91 -1.23
C ARG A 16 30.42 4.40 -2.33
N SER A 17 29.16 3.97 -2.35
CA SER A 17 28.20 4.41 -3.38
C SER A 17 27.97 5.92 -3.33
N MET A 18 27.81 6.50 -2.14
CA MET A 18 27.73 7.96 -1.95
C MET A 18 28.98 8.69 -2.48
N SER A 19 30.17 8.17 -2.22
CA SER A 19 31.42 8.76 -2.74
C SER A 19 31.49 8.68 -4.26
N ASN A 20 31.05 7.55 -4.85
CA ASN A 20 31.10 7.32 -6.30
C ASN A 20 30.13 8.25 -7.06
N ILE A 21 28.98 8.60 -6.49
CA ILE A 21 28.05 9.57 -7.08
C ILE A 21 28.47 11.04 -6.85
N GLY A 22 29.63 11.29 -6.22
CA GLY A 22 30.21 12.63 -6.13
C GLY A 22 29.98 13.38 -4.82
N VAL A 23 29.55 12.70 -3.75
CA VAL A 23 29.43 13.32 -2.41
C VAL A 23 30.81 13.73 -1.88
N LYS A 24 30.90 14.94 -1.31
CA LYS A 24 32.16 15.53 -0.83
C LYS A 24 32.46 15.27 0.66
N LEU A 25 31.53 14.64 1.37
CA LEU A 25 31.71 14.25 2.76
C LEU A 25 32.78 13.17 2.88
N ASP A 26 33.48 13.13 4.02
CA ASP A 26 34.44 12.07 4.27
C ASP A 26 33.73 10.73 4.58
N ARG A 27 34.50 9.64 4.52
CA ARG A 27 33.98 8.29 4.76
C ARG A 27 33.34 8.12 6.14
N ALA A 28 33.89 8.74 7.18
CA ALA A 28 33.36 8.59 8.53
C ALA A 28 31.99 9.29 8.67
N GLN A 29 31.83 10.46 8.05
CA GLN A 29 30.56 11.18 7.98
C GLN A 29 29.50 10.38 7.20
N LEU A 30 29.90 9.71 6.12
CA LEU A 30 29.00 8.87 5.32
C LEU A 30 28.60 7.58 6.06
N GLU A 31 29.52 6.93 6.77
CA GLU A 31 29.21 5.78 7.61
C GLU A 31 28.28 6.18 8.78
N GLU A 32 28.48 7.36 9.39
CA GLU A 32 27.57 7.92 10.40
C GLU A 32 26.17 8.19 9.82
N LEU A 33 26.08 8.71 8.60
CA LEU A 33 24.80 8.88 7.90
C LEU A 33 24.12 7.52 7.68
N ALA A 34 24.86 6.51 7.20
CA ALA A 34 24.33 5.16 7.02
C ALA A 34 23.76 4.60 8.33
N GLN A 35 24.45 4.80 9.45
CA GLN A 35 23.98 4.36 10.77
C GLN A 35 22.70 5.08 11.19
N LYS A 36 22.55 6.38 10.89
CA LYS A 36 21.29 7.10 11.12
C LYS A 36 20.15 6.57 10.27
N LEU A 37 20.42 6.19 9.02
CA LEU A 37 19.43 5.56 8.13
C LEU A 37 19.05 4.16 8.64
N LEU A 38 20.02 3.37 9.10
CA LEU A 38 19.77 2.03 9.65
C LEU A 38 18.82 2.06 10.84
N VAL A 39 18.88 3.09 11.69
CA VAL A 39 17.90 3.27 12.78
C VAL A 39 16.46 3.33 12.26
N LYS A 40 16.24 3.86 11.05
CA LYS A 40 14.91 3.88 10.38
C LYS A 40 14.52 2.50 9.90
N TRP A 41 15.44 1.78 9.25
CA TRP A 41 15.24 0.41 8.78
C TRP A 41 15.05 -0.62 9.90
N THR A 42 15.49 -0.30 11.13
CA THR A 42 15.30 -1.12 12.32
C THR A 42 14.19 -0.59 13.24
N SER A 43 13.31 0.30 12.77
CA SER A 43 12.19 0.76 13.58
C SER A 43 11.25 -0.40 13.93
N PRO A 44 10.52 -0.32 15.05
CA PRO A 44 9.51 -1.33 15.39
C PRO A 44 8.50 -1.56 14.27
N ASN A 45 7.84 -2.72 14.29
CA ASN A 45 6.76 -3.12 13.38
C ASN A 45 7.12 -3.28 11.90
N ARG A 46 8.41 -3.19 11.55
CA ARG A 46 8.96 -3.63 10.26
C ARG A 46 9.31 -5.12 10.28
N HIS A 47 8.34 -5.97 9.95
CA HIS A 47 8.53 -7.42 9.88
C HIS A 47 9.18 -7.86 8.57
N TYR A 48 8.76 -7.28 7.44
CA TYR A 48 9.34 -7.47 6.13
C TYR A 48 10.22 -6.28 5.72
N HIS A 49 9.70 -5.05 5.82
CA HIS A 49 10.34 -3.82 5.33
C HIS A 49 11.47 -3.34 6.26
N ASN A 50 12.45 -4.19 6.50
CA ASN A 50 13.57 -3.97 7.41
C ASN A 50 14.93 -4.08 6.69
N VAL A 51 16.03 -4.14 7.45
CA VAL A 51 17.39 -4.23 6.89
C VAL A 51 17.58 -5.43 5.96
N ASN A 52 16.87 -6.54 6.16
CA ASN A 52 16.98 -7.70 5.27
C ASN A 52 16.36 -7.40 3.89
N HIS A 53 15.22 -6.70 3.84
CA HIS A 53 14.63 -6.20 2.59
C HIS A 53 15.62 -5.29 1.87
N LEU A 54 16.17 -4.28 2.55
CA LEU A 54 17.20 -3.40 1.97
C LEU A 54 18.39 -4.20 1.39
N VAL A 55 18.89 -5.21 2.11
CA VAL A 55 19.98 -6.06 1.63
C VAL A 55 19.56 -6.88 0.41
N ALA A 56 18.33 -7.39 0.36
CA ALA A 56 17.79 -8.10 -0.80
C ALA A 56 17.75 -7.20 -2.04
N VAL A 57 17.21 -5.98 -1.92
CA VAL A 57 17.18 -5.00 -3.03
C VAL A 57 18.60 -4.67 -3.52
N LEU A 58 19.54 -4.43 -2.60
CA LEU A 58 20.94 -4.16 -2.96
C LEU A 58 21.60 -5.35 -3.66
N THR A 59 21.27 -6.58 -3.25
CA THR A 59 21.76 -7.81 -3.89
C THR A 59 21.19 -7.95 -5.29
N GLY A 60 19.89 -7.68 -5.47
CA GLY A 60 19.25 -7.64 -6.79
C GLY A 60 19.90 -6.61 -7.71
N ILE A 61 20.22 -5.40 -7.23
CA ILE A 61 20.97 -4.40 -8.00
C ILE A 61 22.34 -4.94 -8.41
N ASP A 62 23.05 -5.63 -7.51
CA ASP A 62 24.37 -6.20 -7.81
C ASP A 62 24.31 -7.33 -8.86
N GLU A 63 23.25 -8.13 -8.87
CA GLU A 63 22.99 -9.15 -9.90
C GLU A 63 22.65 -8.52 -11.26
N LEU A 64 21.88 -7.42 -11.26
CA LEU A 64 21.43 -6.73 -12.46
C LEU A 64 22.36 -5.59 -12.91
N GLN A 65 23.48 -5.35 -12.22
CA GLN A 65 24.32 -4.16 -12.45
C GLN A 65 24.87 -4.04 -13.88
N GLY A 66 24.92 -5.15 -14.64
CA GLY A 66 25.30 -5.16 -16.04
C GLY A 66 24.28 -4.49 -16.99
N CYS A 67 23.06 -4.21 -16.52
CA CYS A 67 21.98 -3.58 -17.27
C CYS A 67 21.83 -2.07 -17.02
N THR A 68 22.50 -1.52 -16.00
CA THR A 68 22.35 -0.12 -15.56
C THR A 68 23.57 0.73 -15.93
N HIS A 69 23.34 2.02 -16.13
CA HIS A 69 24.39 3.00 -16.37
C HIS A 69 25.07 3.45 -15.07
N ASP A 70 24.33 3.53 -13.96
CA ASP A 70 24.81 4.05 -12.69
C ASP A 70 24.30 3.20 -11.50
N PRO A 71 24.95 2.06 -11.21
CA PRO A 71 24.52 1.17 -10.13
C PRO A 71 24.70 1.81 -8.74
N ASP A 72 25.61 2.77 -8.57
CA ASP A 72 25.79 3.44 -7.27
C ASP A 72 24.65 4.41 -6.97
N LEU A 73 24.12 5.08 -8.00
CA LEU A 73 22.91 5.88 -7.88
C LEU A 73 21.71 5.01 -7.49
N LEU A 74 21.56 3.82 -8.09
CA LEU A 74 20.51 2.87 -7.71
C LEU A 74 20.64 2.38 -6.27
N ARG A 75 21.86 2.05 -5.83
CA ARG A 75 22.10 1.66 -4.43
C ARG A 75 21.72 2.77 -3.46
N VAL A 76 22.01 4.04 -3.78
CA VAL A 76 21.62 5.18 -2.94
C VAL A 76 20.09 5.35 -2.92
N ALA A 77 19.41 5.20 -4.06
CA ALA A 77 17.95 5.20 -4.12
C ALA A 77 17.35 4.06 -3.25
N ALA A 78 17.88 2.84 -3.36
CA ALA A 78 17.47 1.70 -2.55
C ALA A 78 17.65 1.95 -1.05
N TRP A 79 18.72 2.62 -0.61
CA TRP A 79 18.88 2.98 0.80
C TRP A 79 17.84 3.97 1.32
N LEU A 80 17.34 4.82 0.42
CA LEU A 80 16.51 5.96 0.75
C LEU A 80 15.02 5.72 0.48
N HIS A 81 14.63 4.64 -0.22
CA HIS A 81 13.23 4.43 -0.64
C HIS A 81 12.25 4.17 0.51
N GLY A 82 12.70 3.43 1.54
CA GLY A 82 11.86 3.01 2.67
C GLY A 82 12.19 3.71 4.00
N ILE A 83 12.87 4.87 3.98
CA ILE A 83 13.30 5.55 5.23
C ILE A 83 12.14 6.20 6.00
N VAL A 84 11.03 6.46 5.31
CA VAL A 84 9.72 6.77 5.90
C VAL A 84 8.84 5.53 5.76
N PHE A 85 8.30 5.10 6.90
CA PHE A 85 7.41 3.97 7.01
C PHE A 85 6.30 4.35 7.99
N SER A 86 5.08 4.08 7.57
CA SER A 86 3.88 4.33 8.34
C SER A 86 3.53 3.07 9.11
N ASP A 87 3.39 3.21 10.42
CA ASP A 87 2.90 2.17 11.30
C ASP A 87 1.39 2.35 11.49
N TYR A 88 0.69 1.32 11.97
CA TYR A 88 -0.74 1.43 12.26
C TYR A 88 -0.97 2.06 13.63
N GLU A 89 -1.65 3.21 13.69
CA GLU A 89 -2.28 3.71 14.91
C GLU A 89 -3.82 3.60 14.83
N GLU A 90 -4.48 3.40 15.98
CA GLU A 90 -5.94 3.26 16.03
C GLU A 90 -6.61 4.58 15.58
N GLY A 91 -7.33 4.53 14.47
CA GLY A 91 -7.94 5.70 13.82
C GLY A 91 -7.27 6.08 12.49
N ASP A 92 -6.11 5.51 12.18
CA ASP A 92 -5.50 5.62 10.85
C ASP A 92 -6.28 4.81 9.81
N ASP A 93 -6.08 5.16 8.54
CA ASP A 93 -6.45 4.24 7.47
C ASP A 93 -5.62 2.97 7.67
N ALA A 94 -6.29 1.87 8.02
CA ALA A 94 -5.68 0.56 8.28
C ALA A 94 -4.84 0.03 7.11
N ARG A 95 -4.88 0.72 5.98
CA ARG A 95 -4.24 0.37 4.73
C ARG A 95 -3.08 1.31 4.34
N ALA A 96 -2.79 2.31 5.16
CA ALA A 96 -1.67 3.23 4.99
C ALA A 96 -0.39 2.76 5.69
N VAL A 97 -0.36 1.52 6.17
CA VAL A 97 0.83 0.88 6.75
C VAL A 97 1.79 0.51 5.63
N GLY A 98 3.09 0.62 5.86
CA GLY A 98 4.10 0.24 4.87
C GLY A 98 5.07 1.37 4.55
N GLU A 99 5.90 1.14 3.54
CA GLU A 99 6.83 2.14 3.02
C GLU A 99 6.07 3.26 2.28
N ASP A 100 6.48 4.51 2.52
CA ASP A 100 5.95 5.67 1.80
C ASP A 100 7.08 6.24 0.94
N GLU A 101 7.10 5.89 -0.34
CA GLU A 101 8.18 6.28 -1.25
C GLU A 101 8.13 7.79 -1.57
N VAL A 102 6.94 8.41 -1.54
CA VAL A 102 6.82 9.85 -1.79
C VAL A 102 7.37 10.64 -0.60
N ALA A 103 6.98 10.28 0.62
CA ALA A 103 7.52 10.89 1.82
C ALA A 103 9.02 10.60 1.99
N SER A 104 9.44 9.37 1.65
CA SER A 104 10.85 8.98 1.64
C SER A 104 11.67 9.76 0.63
N SER A 105 11.15 10.00 -0.58
CA SER A 105 11.78 10.85 -1.59
C SER A 105 11.93 12.30 -1.10
N ALA A 106 10.91 12.86 -0.46
CA ALA A 106 10.97 14.20 0.12
C ALA A 106 11.97 14.30 1.29
N ALA A 107 12.10 13.23 2.10
CA ALA A 107 13.11 13.14 3.15
C ALA A 107 14.52 12.96 2.57
N ALA A 108 14.67 12.15 1.52
CA ALA A 108 15.91 11.92 0.79
C ALA A 108 16.47 13.21 0.22
N ALA A 109 15.66 14.05 -0.42
CA ALA A 109 16.07 15.36 -0.92
C ALA A 109 16.72 16.22 0.18
N LYS A 110 16.07 16.32 1.35
CA LYS A 110 16.58 17.08 2.51
C LYS A 110 17.90 16.54 3.07
N ILE A 111 18.12 15.23 2.96
CA ILE A 111 19.37 14.57 3.37
C ILE A 111 20.46 14.88 2.35
N LEU A 112 20.20 14.62 1.06
CA LEU A 112 21.16 14.72 -0.02
C LEU A 112 21.62 16.15 -0.30
N GLN A 113 20.73 17.14 -0.20
CA GLN A 113 21.09 18.57 -0.33
C GLN A 113 22.16 19.02 0.68
N LYS A 114 22.27 18.35 1.83
CA LYS A 114 23.29 18.64 2.85
C LYS A 114 24.64 17.98 2.57
N THR A 115 24.73 17.15 1.54
CA THR A 115 25.94 16.40 1.18
C THR A 115 26.80 17.11 0.12
N GLY A 116 26.28 18.19 -0.46
CA GLY A 116 26.96 18.96 -1.51
C GLY A 116 26.93 18.30 -2.89
N LEU A 117 26.00 17.37 -3.10
CA LEU A 117 25.68 16.73 -4.38
C LEU A 117 25.01 17.74 -5.32
N ASP A 118 25.18 17.56 -6.63
CA ASP A 118 24.52 18.40 -7.63
C ASP A 118 23.00 18.15 -7.63
N GLU A 119 22.21 19.21 -7.77
CA GLU A 119 20.74 19.14 -7.67
C GLU A 119 20.13 18.15 -8.67
N SER A 120 20.69 18.04 -9.89
CA SER A 120 20.21 17.09 -10.90
C SER A 120 20.36 15.63 -10.48
N VAL A 121 21.39 15.30 -9.68
CA VAL A 121 21.58 13.94 -9.14
C VAL A 121 20.59 13.69 -8.00
N VAL A 122 20.32 14.70 -7.17
CA VAL A 122 19.30 14.63 -6.12
C VAL A 122 17.92 14.39 -6.74
N GLU A 123 17.55 15.18 -7.75
CA GLU A 123 16.29 15.03 -8.49
C GLU A 123 16.19 13.63 -9.11
N ARG A 124 17.28 13.10 -9.67
CA ARG A 124 17.31 11.75 -10.26
C ARG A 124 17.04 10.67 -9.20
N ILE A 125 17.70 10.73 -8.04
CA ILE A 125 17.48 9.78 -6.95
C ILE A 125 16.03 9.88 -6.44
N CYS A 126 15.50 11.10 -6.27
CA CYS A 126 14.12 11.32 -5.86
C CYS A 126 13.10 10.74 -6.85
N GLY A 127 13.35 10.90 -8.16
CA GLY A 127 12.51 10.33 -9.21
C GLY A 127 12.52 8.80 -9.23
N LEU A 128 13.68 8.18 -9.01
CA LEU A 128 13.81 6.73 -8.87
C LEU A 128 13.03 6.20 -7.67
N ILE A 129 13.17 6.82 -6.49
CA ILE A 129 12.41 6.44 -5.30
C ILE A 129 10.90 6.52 -5.57
N ILE A 130 10.42 7.63 -6.13
CA ILE A 130 8.98 7.80 -6.43
C ILE A 130 8.47 6.72 -7.37
N SER A 131 9.28 6.29 -8.34
CA SER A 131 8.87 5.25 -9.29
C SER A 131 8.67 3.86 -8.67
N MET A 132 9.32 3.59 -7.53
CA MET A 132 9.09 2.37 -6.77
C MET A 132 7.64 2.28 -6.29
N LYS A 133 6.96 3.40 -6.05
CA LYS A 133 5.53 3.37 -5.72
C LYS A 133 4.65 2.77 -6.81
N SER A 134 4.88 3.02 -8.10
CA SER A 134 3.99 2.48 -9.14
C SER A 134 4.38 1.08 -9.60
N HIS A 135 5.64 0.68 -9.34
CA HIS A 135 6.27 -0.51 -9.92
C HIS A 135 6.05 -0.61 -11.44
N ARG A 136 5.99 0.55 -12.12
CA ARG A 136 5.92 0.69 -13.57
C ARG A 136 7.12 1.50 -14.03
N SER A 137 7.96 0.88 -14.85
CA SER A 137 9.06 1.57 -15.52
C SER A 137 8.61 2.22 -16.81
N TYR A 138 9.24 3.35 -17.15
CA TYR A 138 9.28 3.82 -18.52
C TYR A 138 10.17 2.89 -19.36
N PRO A 139 9.74 2.48 -20.56
CA PRO A 139 10.53 1.55 -21.40
C PRO A 139 11.95 2.05 -21.72
N ASP A 140 12.15 3.36 -21.73
CA ASP A 140 13.42 3.99 -22.09
C ASP A 140 14.34 4.26 -20.88
N ASP A 141 13.88 4.00 -19.65
CA ASP A 141 14.66 4.21 -18.43
C ASP A 141 15.15 2.88 -17.85
N VAL A 142 16.31 2.42 -18.32
CA VAL A 142 16.91 1.14 -17.91
C VAL A 142 17.32 1.10 -16.44
N ASP A 143 17.73 2.24 -15.87
CA ASP A 143 18.13 2.32 -14.46
C ASP A 143 16.91 2.15 -13.55
N GLN A 144 15.78 2.75 -13.93
CA GLN A 144 14.51 2.53 -13.27
C GLN A 144 14.05 1.08 -13.38
N GLN A 145 14.16 0.45 -14.56
CA GLN A 145 13.83 -0.98 -14.72
C GLN A 145 14.64 -1.85 -13.78
N VAL A 146 15.96 -1.65 -13.71
CA VAL A 146 16.84 -2.40 -12.82
C VAL A 146 16.47 -2.21 -11.36
N LEU A 147 16.16 -0.99 -10.93
CA LEU A 147 15.78 -0.72 -9.55
C LEU A 147 14.44 -1.40 -9.18
N LEU A 148 13.44 -1.31 -10.05
CA LEU A 148 12.13 -1.93 -9.82
C LEU A 148 12.21 -3.46 -9.82
N ASP A 149 13.01 -4.04 -10.71
CA ASP A 149 13.20 -5.49 -10.76
C ASP A 149 13.96 -5.99 -9.53
N ALA A 150 15.00 -5.25 -9.10
CA ALA A 150 15.74 -5.57 -7.88
C ALA A 150 14.86 -5.48 -6.62
N ASP A 151 13.95 -4.52 -6.55
CA ASP A 151 12.98 -4.38 -5.46
C ASP A 151 11.98 -5.55 -5.42
N MET A 152 11.52 -6.00 -6.60
CA MET A 152 10.64 -7.16 -6.73
C MET A 152 11.38 -8.51 -6.75
N SER A 153 12.70 -8.54 -6.56
CA SER A 153 13.51 -9.77 -6.64
C SER A 153 13.07 -10.84 -5.63
N MET A 154 12.48 -10.43 -4.50
CA MET A 154 11.89 -11.33 -3.50
C MET A 154 10.81 -12.26 -4.09
N LEU A 155 10.15 -11.86 -5.19
CA LEU A 155 9.18 -12.72 -5.85
C LEU A 155 9.85 -13.95 -6.49
N ALA A 156 11.10 -13.83 -6.92
CA ALA A 156 11.84 -14.84 -7.65
C ALA A 156 12.80 -15.69 -6.78
N THR A 157 12.63 -15.67 -5.47
CA THR A 157 13.40 -16.55 -4.56
C THR A 157 12.85 -17.96 -4.55
N ASP A 158 13.53 -18.87 -3.87
CA ASP A 158 12.99 -20.21 -3.68
C ASP A 158 11.68 -20.19 -2.85
N PRO A 159 10.83 -21.24 -2.98
CA PRO A 159 9.50 -21.24 -2.35
C PRO A 159 9.49 -21.16 -0.83
N GLN A 160 10.57 -21.55 -0.14
CA GLN A 160 10.66 -21.46 1.31
C GLN A 160 10.88 -20.01 1.72
N ASP A 161 11.82 -19.33 1.09
CA ASP A 161 12.08 -17.90 1.33
C ASP A 161 10.85 -17.05 0.95
N TYR A 162 10.19 -17.36 -0.16
CA TYR A 162 8.96 -16.68 -0.57
C TYR A 162 7.83 -16.82 0.47
N ARG A 163 7.68 -18.01 1.06
CA ARG A 163 6.70 -18.23 2.14
C ARG A 163 7.02 -17.44 3.39
N ASP A 164 8.30 -17.27 3.70
CA ASP A 164 8.75 -16.49 4.85
C ASP A 164 8.52 -14.99 4.59
N TYR A 165 8.72 -14.53 3.35
CA TYR A 165 8.29 -13.20 2.88
C TYR A 165 6.79 -12.97 3.08
N VAL A 166 5.93 -13.84 2.54
CA VAL A 166 4.47 -13.71 2.66
C VAL A 166 4.03 -13.68 4.12
N ARG A 167 4.66 -14.49 4.99
CA ARG A 167 4.37 -14.46 6.42
C ARG A 167 4.79 -13.14 7.06
N ALA A 168 6.00 -12.64 6.76
CA ALA A 168 6.49 -11.37 7.30
C ALA A 168 5.58 -10.20 6.88
N VAL A 169 5.16 -10.14 5.62
CA VAL A 169 4.16 -9.16 5.16
C VAL A 169 2.84 -9.34 5.91
N ARG A 170 2.35 -10.57 6.09
CA ARG A 170 1.10 -10.79 6.86
C ARG A 170 1.20 -10.26 8.29
N GLU A 171 2.37 -10.32 8.93
CA GLU A 171 2.59 -9.79 10.28
C GLU A 171 2.49 -8.26 10.35
N GLU A 172 2.97 -7.52 9.34
CA GLU A 172 2.82 -6.05 9.28
C GLU A 172 1.36 -5.62 9.14
N TYR A 173 0.52 -6.48 8.55
CA TYR A 173 -0.91 -6.25 8.36
C TYR A 173 -1.78 -7.01 9.38
N ALA A 174 -1.24 -7.38 10.53
CA ALA A 174 -1.96 -8.18 11.53
C ALA A 174 -3.23 -7.50 12.06
N HIS A 175 -3.27 -6.17 12.08
CA HIS A 175 -4.46 -5.36 12.42
C HIS A 175 -5.57 -5.45 11.37
N VAL A 176 -5.25 -5.79 10.11
CA VAL A 176 -6.24 -5.95 9.05
C VAL A 176 -6.95 -7.30 9.20
N PRO A 177 -8.31 -7.32 9.20
CA PRO A 177 -9.08 -8.56 9.27
C PRO A 177 -8.69 -9.55 8.16
N ALA A 178 -8.59 -10.83 8.49
CA ALA A 178 -8.03 -11.87 7.61
C ALA A 178 -8.70 -11.90 6.21
N ALA A 179 -10.03 -11.83 6.14
CA ALA A 179 -10.74 -11.84 4.86
C ALA A 179 -10.44 -10.58 4.02
N SER A 180 -10.32 -9.40 4.65
CA SER A 180 -9.96 -8.16 3.97
C SER A 180 -8.53 -8.21 3.44
N TYR A 181 -7.58 -8.69 4.26
CA TYR A 181 -6.20 -8.90 3.84
C TYR A 181 -6.11 -9.87 2.66
N CYS A 182 -6.77 -11.03 2.74
CA CYS A 182 -6.70 -12.04 1.68
C CYS A 182 -7.26 -11.51 0.36
N ARG A 183 -8.40 -10.78 0.38
CA ARG A 183 -8.96 -10.15 -0.82
C ARG A 183 -8.00 -9.13 -1.43
N PHE A 184 -7.39 -8.31 -0.58
CA PHE A 184 -6.45 -7.28 -1.00
C PHE A 184 -5.17 -7.89 -1.59
N ARG A 185 -4.52 -8.81 -0.87
CA ARG A 185 -3.31 -9.50 -1.31
C ARG A 185 -3.55 -10.26 -2.61
N ARG A 186 -4.69 -10.95 -2.74
CA ARG A 186 -5.07 -11.65 -3.97
C ARG A 186 -5.19 -10.70 -5.16
N ARG A 187 -5.72 -9.49 -4.96
CA ARG A 187 -5.80 -8.46 -6.02
C ARG A 187 -4.41 -8.01 -6.46
N ILE A 188 -3.44 -7.86 -5.54
CA ILE A 188 -2.05 -7.55 -5.88
C ILE A 188 -1.42 -8.69 -6.69
N VAL A 189 -1.52 -9.92 -6.19
CA VAL A 189 -0.99 -11.13 -6.86
C VAL A 189 -1.55 -11.26 -8.28
N ARG A 190 -2.87 -11.12 -8.45
CA ARG A 190 -3.52 -11.14 -9.78
C ARG A 190 -3.02 -10.03 -10.70
N LYS A 191 -2.81 -8.82 -10.18
CA LYS A 191 -2.25 -7.71 -10.96
C LYS A 191 -0.84 -7.98 -11.44
N LEU A 192 0.00 -8.62 -10.62
CA LEU A 192 1.35 -9.04 -11.02
C LEU A 192 1.29 -10.14 -12.08
N LEU A 193 0.48 -11.18 -11.87
CA LEU A 193 0.31 -12.27 -12.83
C LEU A 193 -0.24 -11.81 -14.18
N ALA A 194 -1.07 -10.76 -14.19
CA ALA A 194 -1.62 -10.18 -15.41
C ALA A 194 -0.63 -9.34 -16.23
N ARG A 195 0.56 -9.04 -15.71
CA ARG A 195 1.61 -8.35 -16.49
C ARG A 195 2.13 -9.26 -17.59
N ASN A 196 2.47 -8.69 -18.75
CA ASN A 196 3.15 -9.44 -19.82
C ASN A 196 4.53 -9.94 -19.36
N ALA A 197 5.27 -9.10 -18.64
CA ALA A 197 6.51 -9.43 -17.95
C ALA A 197 6.47 -8.80 -16.55
N ILE A 198 6.86 -9.55 -15.52
CA ILE A 198 7.01 -9.02 -14.16
C ILE A 198 8.31 -8.24 -14.08
N PHE A 199 9.38 -8.77 -14.67
CA PHE A 199 10.70 -8.15 -14.75
C PHE A 199 11.03 -7.65 -16.15
N ASN A 200 11.73 -6.52 -16.26
CA ASN A 200 12.02 -5.86 -17.55
C ASN A 200 13.50 -5.90 -17.94
N SER A 201 14.39 -6.11 -16.97
CA SER A 201 15.83 -6.17 -17.14
C SER A 201 16.24 -7.48 -17.82
N PRO A 202 17.10 -7.44 -18.85
CA PRO A 202 17.54 -8.65 -19.54
C PRO A 202 18.16 -9.73 -18.62
N LEU A 203 18.87 -9.31 -17.56
CA LEU A 203 19.48 -10.23 -16.60
C LEU A 203 18.47 -10.85 -15.60
N ALA A 204 17.23 -10.38 -15.58
CA ALA A 204 16.14 -10.90 -14.73
C ALA A 204 15.22 -11.89 -15.48
N GLU A 205 15.53 -12.28 -16.72
CA GLU A 205 14.65 -13.16 -17.53
C GLU A 205 14.35 -14.49 -16.82
N ASP A 206 15.37 -15.10 -16.18
CA ASP A 206 15.22 -16.36 -15.46
C ASP A 206 14.37 -16.23 -14.17
N TRP A 207 14.21 -15.01 -13.65
CA TRP A 207 13.41 -14.74 -12.44
C TRP A 207 11.90 -14.87 -12.71
N GLU A 208 11.47 -14.61 -13.94
CA GLU A 208 10.05 -14.57 -14.34
C GLU A 208 9.33 -15.88 -14.01
N SER A 209 9.94 -17.02 -14.37
CA SER A 209 9.34 -18.33 -14.16
C SER A 209 9.18 -18.67 -12.68
N VAL A 210 10.17 -18.31 -11.86
CA VAL A 210 10.15 -18.56 -10.41
C VAL A 210 9.11 -17.67 -9.74
N ALA A 211 9.08 -16.38 -10.09
CA ALA A 211 8.10 -15.44 -9.56
C ALA A 211 6.66 -15.83 -9.88
N ARG A 212 6.36 -16.25 -11.11
CA ARG A 212 5.02 -16.70 -11.48
C ARG A 212 4.60 -17.94 -10.70
N ASN A 213 5.48 -18.94 -10.58
CA ASN A 213 5.18 -20.14 -9.79
C ASN A 213 4.85 -19.80 -8.32
N ASN A 214 5.63 -18.89 -7.71
CA ASN A 214 5.40 -18.43 -6.34
C ASN A 214 4.07 -17.68 -6.20
N LEU A 215 3.78 -16.76 -7.13
CA LEU A 215 2.55 -15.97 -7.15
C LEU A 215 1.30 -16.83 -7.40
N GLU A 216 1.34 -17.79 -8.32
CA GLU A 216 0.24 -18.72 -8.59
C GLU A 216 -0.04 -19.62 -7.37
N ALA A 217 1.02 -20.10 -6.70
CA ALA A 217 0.87 -20.86 -5.46
C ALA A 217 0.27 -20.00 -4.34
N GLU A 218 0.65 -18.72 -4.25
CA GLU A 218 0.06 -17.78 -3.30
C GLU A 218 -1.43 -17.52 -3.62
N GLU A 219 -1.77 -17.29 -4.89
CA GLU A 219 -3.15 -17.07 -5.32
C GLU A 219 -4.05 -18.24 -4.92
N ALA A 220 -3.63 -19.48 -5.22
CA ALA A 220 -4.38 -20.69 -4.86
C ALA A 220 -4.57 -20.82 -3.34
N ARG A 221 -3.55 -20.47 -2.56
CA ARG A 221 -3.63 -20.46 -1.08
C ARG A 221 -4.62 -19.42 -0.59
N LEU A 222 -4.59 -18.21 -1.15
CA LEU A 222 -5.49 -17.11 -0.78
C LEU A 222 -6.94 -17.40 -1.15
N ASP A 223 -7.19 -18.04 -2.30
CA ASP A 223 -8.53 -18.48 -2.71
C ASP A 223 -9.09 -19.53 -1.73
N ALA A 224 -8.30 -20.52 -1.35
CA ALA A 224 -8.70 -21.53 -0.37
C ALA A 224 -8.95 -20.92 1.03
N GLU A 225 -8.11 -19.98 1.46
CA GLU A 225 -8.27 -19.28 2.75
C GLU A 225 -9.55 -18.45 2.78
N LEU A 226 -9.86 -17.74 1.69
CA LEU A 226 -11.11 -16.97 1.57
C LEU A 226 -12.35 -17.86 1.60
N GLU A 227 -12.33 -18.99 0.89
CA GLU A 227 -13.44 -19.95 0.93
C GLU A 227 -13.69 -20.47 2.34
N CYS A 228 -12.63 -20.82 3.07
CA CYS A 228 -12.70 -21.25 4.47
C CYS A 228 -13.32 -20.15 5.35
N LEU A 229 -12.79 -18.92 5.30
CA LEU A 229 -13.27 -17.80 6.10
C LEU A 229 -14.74 -17.46 5.81
N GLU A 230 -15.16 -17.50 4.55
CA GLU A 230 -16.55 -17.25 4.17
C GLU A 230 -17.49 -18.39 4.56
N SER A 231 -16.99 -19.63 4.64
CA SER A 231 -17.75 -20.77 5.14
C SER A 231 -17.95 -20.69 6.66
N ASP A 232 -16.95 -20.24 7.41
CA ASP A 232 -17.03 -20.05 8.85
C ASP A 232 -18.02 -18.95 9.22
N VAL A 233 -17.97 -17.81 8.53
CA VAL A 233 -18.96 -16.73 8.72
C VAL A 233 -20.39 -17.21 8.43
N ARG A 234 -20.57 -18.02 7.38
CA ARG A 234 -21.87 -18.61 7.05
C ARG A 234 -22.36 -19.59 8.13
N ARG A 235 -21.46 -20.41 8.67
CA ARG A 235 -21.78 -21.36 9.75
C ARG A 235 -22.17 -20.62 11.02
N GLU A 236 -21.39 -19.63 11.44
CA GLU A 236 -21.69 -18.82 12.64
C GLU A 236 -23.02 -18.06 12.52
N ALA A 237 -23.36 -17.55 11.33
CA ALA A 237 -24.65 -16.90 11.08
C ALA A 237 -25.83 -17.88 11.17
N ASN A 238 -25.65 -19.12 10.69
CA ASN A 238 -26.68 -20.17 10.80
C ASN A 238 -26.84 -20.62 12.26
N ASP A 239 -25.74 -20.88 12.97
CA ASP A 239 -25.75 -21.29 14.38
C ASP A 239 -26.48 -20.23 15.24
N ALA A 240 -26.21 -18.94 15.00
CA ALA A 240 -26.89 -17.84 15.70
C ALA A 240 -28.39 -17.73 15.37
N ALA A 241 -28.78 -18.05 14.13
CA ALA A 241 -30.19 -18.07 13.72
C ALA A 241 -30.95 -19.23 14.40
N GLU A 242 -30.34 -20.42 14.47
CA GLU A 242 -30.90 -21.59 15.17
C GLU A 242 -31.07 -21.30 16.67
N GLU A 243 -30.06 -20.72 17.33
CA GLU A 243 -30.17 -20.34 18.75
C GLU A 243 -31.27 -19.30 19.03
N HIS A 244 -31.45 -18.35 18.10
CA HIS A 244 -32.51 -17.35 18.18
C HIS A 244 -33.90 -17.97 18.01
N ASP A 245 -34.07 -18.87 17.04
CA ASP A 245 -35.33 -19.58 16.81
C ASP A 245 -35.67 -20.49 17.99
N GLU A 246 -34.70 -21.22 18.55
CA GLU A 246 -34.89 -22.00 19.79
C GLU A 246 -35.25 -21.12 20.99
N ALA A 247 -34.70 -19.91 21.09
CA ALA A 247 -35.03 -18.96 22.15
C ALA A 247 -36.47 -18.45 22.02
N ILE A 248 -36.94 -18.20 20.80
CA ILE A 248 -38.34 -17.85 20.51
C ILE A 248 -39.26 -19.01 20.91
N GLU A 249 -38.96 -20.24 20.49
CA GLU A 249 -39.77 -21.40 20.85
C GLU A 249 -39.83 -21.60 22.38
N ARG A 250 -38.69 -21.49 23.09
CA ARG A 250 -38.66 -21.56 24.56
C ARG A 250 -39.50 -20.46 25.23
N TYR A 251 -39.51 -19.26 24.67
CA TYR A 251 -40.33 -18.16 25.20
C TYR A 251 -41.82 -18.42 24.99
N GLN A 252 -42.22 -18.87 23.80
CA GLN A 252 -43.61 -19.20 23.47
C GLN A 252 -44.13 -20.39 24.28
N HIS A 253 -43.32 -21.42 24.47
CA HIS A 253 -43.73 -22.61 25.24
C HIS A 253 -43.87 -22.33 26.74
N ARG A 254 -43.17 -21.31 27.28
CA ARG A 254 -43.28 -20.86 28.67
C ARG A 254 -44.52 -20.01 28.93
N SER A 255 -45.09 -19.36 27.91
CA SER A 255 -46.36 -18.62 28.02
C SER A 255 -47.61 -19.50 28.00
N ASP A 256 -47.49 -20.76 27.58
CA ASP A 256 -48.62 -21.71 27.46
C ASP A 256 -48.83 -22.63 28.68
N ASP A 257 -48.06 -22.45 29.76
CA ASP A 257 -48.30 -23.15 31.03
C ASP A 257 -49.27 -22.33 31.91
N PRO A 258 -50.51 -22.80 32.19
CA PRO A 258 -51.51 -22.06 32.99
C PRO A 258 -51.16 -21.98 34.48
N SER A 259 -49.96 -22.42 34.89
CA SER A 259 -49.56 -22.66 36.26
C SER A 259 -48.33 -21.83 36.68
N THR A 260 -48.34 -20.51 36.52
CA THR A 260 -47.55 -19.65 37.43
C THR A 260 -48.29 -18.37 37.81
N GLY A 261 -48.34 -18.15 39.12
CA GLY A 261 -49.23 -17.21 39.77
C GLY A 261 -48.95 -15.74 39.50
N VAL A 262 -50.03 -14.99 39.65
CA VAL A 262 -50.11 -13.54 39.83
C VAL A 262 -48.89 -12.97 40.56
N ILE A 263 -48.04 -12.20 39.85
CA ILE A 263 -47.22 -11.17 40.48
C ILE A 263 -47.85 -9.82 40.13
N LYS A 264 -48.38 -9.20 41.17
CA LYS A 264 -49.01 -7.89 41.14
C LYS A 264 -47.91 -6.82 41.16
N GLY A 265 -47.79 -6.07 40.07
CA GLY A 265 -47.27 -4.70 40.07
C GLY A 265 -45.78 -4.51 39.76
N VAL A 266 -45.49 -4.12 38.50
CA VAL A 266 -44.50 -3.08 38.16
C VAL A 266 -45.05 -2.28 36.97
N ALA A 267 -44.87 -0.96 37.02
CA ALA A 267 -45.39 0.07 36.11
C ALA A 267 -44.93 -0.08 34.64
N PRO A 268 -45.66 0.49 33.66
CA PRO A 268 -45.32 0.36 32.25
C PRO A 268 -44.04 1.14 31.93
N LEU A 269 -43.03 0.45 31.39
CA LEU A 269 -41.90 1.10 30.74
C LEU A 269 -42.41 1.73 29.43
N LYS A 270 -42.22 3.04 29.34
CA LYS A 270 -42.55 3.87 28.18
C LYS A 270 -41.83 3.36 26.94
N SER A 271 -42.54 3.43 25.81
CA SER A 271 -41.98 3.47 24.47
C SER A 271 -40.70 4.30 24.44
N VAL A 272 -39.58 3.66 24.11
CA VAL A 272 -38.35 4.39 23.78
C VAL A 272 -38.53 4.88 22.36
N SER A 273 -38.62 6.20 22.25
CA SER A 273 -38.64 6.99 21.03
C SER A 273 -37.40 6.73 20.17
N GLU A 274 -37.58 6.94 18.87
CA GLU A 274 -36.54 7.02 17.84
C GLU A 274 -35.31 7.83 18.30
N PRO A 275 -34.08 7.47 17.87
CA PRO A 275 -32.91 8.26 18.19
C PRO A 275 -32.93 9.58 17.38
N GLU A 276 -32.79 10.69 18.11
CA GLU A 276 -32.62 12.05 17.60
C GLU A 276 -31.43 12.15 16.63
N VAL A 277 -31.70 12.74 15.48
CA VAL A 277 -30.72 13.31 14.56
C VAL A 277 -30.04 14.48 15.26
N ILE A 278 -28.76 14.32 15.63
CA ILE A 278 -27.92 15.43 16.04
C ILE A 278 -27.40 16.12 14.77
N THR A 279 -28.09 17.18 14.35
CA THR A 279 -27.52 18.20 13.45
C THR A 279 -26.63 19.11 14.29
N ALA A 280 -25.31 18.99 14.13
CA ALA A 280 -24.37 20.01 14.57
C ALA A 280 -24.06 20.93 13.39
N GLU A 281 -24.56 22.17 13.47
CA GLU A 281 -24.23 23.27 12.59
C GLU A 281 -22.73 23.58 12.64
N LEU A 282 -22.12 23.75 11.45
CA LEU A 282 -20.79 24.33 11.28
C LEU A 282 -20.87 25.84 11.52
N PRO A 283 -19.88 26.47 12.18
CA PRO A 283 -19.83 27.92 12.31
C PRO A 283 -19.48 28.55 10.96
N VAL A 284 -20.40 29.37 10.47
CA VAL A 284 -20.20 30.34 9.41
C VAL A 284 -19.18 31.37 9.89
N VAL A 285 -18.06 31.49 9.18
CA VAL A 285 -17.19 32.66 9.27
C VAL A 285 -17.26 33.39 7.93
N SER A 286 -17.54 34.67 8.05
CA SER A 286 -17.89 35.68 7.06
C SER A 286 -16.80 36.01 6.05
N ASP A 287 -17.18 36.04 4.76
CA ASP A 287 -16.50 36.80 3.70
C ASP A 287 -17.09 38.21 3.59
N GLU A 288 -16.22 39.22 3.68
CA GLU A 288 -16.25 40.57 3.09
C GLU A 288 -14.99 41.26 3.68
N ASP A 289 -14.06 41.88 2.95
CA ASP A 289 -14.20 42.71 1.76
C ASP A 289 -12.81 43.00 1.15
N THR A 290 -12.81 43.62 -0.04
CA THR A 290 -11.75 44.43 -0.69
C THR A 290 -11.02 43.86 -1.92
N GLN A 291 -11.59 44.21 -3.08
CA GLN A 291 -10.99 44.71 -4.33
C GLN A 291 -9.46 44.91 -4.38
N ASP A 292 -8.81 44.42 -5.46
CA ASP A 292 -8.28 45.28 -6.53
C ASP A 292 -7.81 44.43 -7.75
N SER A 293 -8.08 44.91 -8.97
CA SER A 293 -7.49 44.40 -10.23
C SER A 293 -6.32 45.32 -10.63
N PRO A 294 -5.37 44.91 -11.51
CA PRO A 294 -5.64 45.01 -12.95
C PRO A 294 -4.93 43.99 -13.87
N GLN A 295 -5.58 43.83 -15.02
CA GLN A 295 -5.15 43.38 -16.36
C GLN A 295 -3.64 43.43 -16.69
N MET A 296 -3.19 42.46 -17.50
CA MET A 296 -2.56 42.71 -18.81
C MET A 296 -2.46 41.42 -19.66
N ALA A 297 -3.11 41.42 -20.83
CA ALA A 297 -2.65 40.77 -22.06
C ALA A 297 -1.79 41.83 -22.84
N PRO A 298 -1.06 41.56 -23.95
CA PRO A 298 -1.33 40.55 -25.00
C PRO A 298 -0.08 39.83 -25.57
N ASN A 299 -0.27 38.82 -26.42
CA ASN A 299 -0.03 38.95 -27.86
C ASN A 299 -0.30 37.64 -28.61
N GLU A 300 -1.15 37.74 -29.64
CA GLU A 300 -1.33 36.73 -30.69
C GLU A 300 -0.23 36.91 -31.76
N GLY A 301 0.21 35.80 -32.35
CA GLY A 301 1.09 35.74 -33.51
C GLY A 301 0.83 34.43 -34.23
N ALA A 302 0.17 34.56 -35.37
CA ALA A 302 -0.57 33.53 -36.11
C ALA A 302 0.28 32.62 -37.04
N LEU A 303 -0.45 31.66 -37.64
CA LEU A 303 -0.23 30.91 -38.90
C LEU A 303 0.64 29.63 -38.75
N GLU A 304 0.32 28.47 -39.33
CA GLU A 304 -0.73 27.97 -40.24
C GLU A 304 -0.61 26.43 -40.22
N ASP A 305 -1.74 25.72 -40.15
CA ASP A 305 -2.17 24.53 -40.92
C ASP A 305 -1.14 23.44 -41.33
N GLU A 306 -1.34 22.20 -40.88
CA GLU A 306 -1.63 21.04 -41.76
C GLU A 306 -2.39 19.96 -40.98
N GLU A 307 -3.58 19.63 -41.47
CA GLU A 307 -4.42 18.48 -41.10
C GLU A 307 -3.83 17.21 -41.71
N ASP A 308 -3.71 16.14 -40.94
CA ASP A 308 -3.98 14.79 -41.44
C ASP A 308 -4.49 13.91 -40.28
N GLU A 309 -5.80 13.67 -40.32
CA GLU A 309 -6.60 12.80 -39.48
C GLU A 309 -6.51 11.35 -39.98
N ALA A 310 -6.12 10.42 -39.09
CA ALA A 310 -6.54 9.02 -39.16
C ALA A 310 -6.30 8.31 -37.81
N ASP A 311 -7.25 8.52 -36.90
CA ASP A 311 -7.99 7.46 -36.19
C ASP A 311 -7.22 6.16 -35.82
N SER A 312 -6.81 6.10 -34.55
CA SER A 312 -6.90 4.85 -33.79
C SER A 312 -7.08 5.14 -32.30
N SER A 313 -8.35 5.13 -31.90
CA SER A 313 -8.88 4.71 -30.60
C SER A 313 -8.30 5.34 -29.32
N GLU A 314 -9.10 6.26 -28.78
CA GLU A 314 -9.31 6.57 -27.36
C GLU A 314 -8.89 5.43 -26.40
N GLN A 315 -7.72 5.58 -25.78
CA GLN A 315 -7.37 4.97 -24.51
C GLN A 315 -6.74 6.05 -23.63
N ALA A 316 -7.57 7.00 -23.22
CA ALA A 316 -7.26 7.91 -22.13
C ALA A 316 -8.23 7.60 -20.99
N GLU A 317 -7.66 7.49 -19.79
CA GLU A 317 -8.32 7.53 -18.48
C GLU A 317 -8.92 6.23 -17.92
N GLU A 318 -8.04 5.36 -17.42
CA GLU A 318 -8.26 4.67 -16.14
C GLU A 318 -6.96 4.68 -15.33
N ASP A 319 -6.76 5.76 -14.60
CA ASP A 319 -5.59 6.04 -13.77
C ASP A 319 -5.80 5.50 -12.35
N LEU A 320 -5.38 4.25 -12.08
CA LEU A 320 -5.47 3.62 -10.74
C LEU A 320 -4.28 2.68 -10.47
N SER A 321 -3.07 3.23 -10.46
CA SER A 321 -1.85 2.52 -10.04
C SER A 321 -1.22 3.17 -8.82
N SER A 322 -1.34 2.53 -7.66
CA SER A 322 -0.72 2.94 -6.41
C SER A 322 -0.23 1.70 -5.69
N SER A 323 1.06 1.70 -5.32
CA SER A 323 1.89 0.76 -4.54
C SER A 323 1.49 -0.71 -4.49
N LEU A 324 2.50 -1.57 -4.45
CA LEU A 324 2.36 -2.98 -4.10
C LEU A 324 1.63 -3.16 -2.74
N GLU A 325 1.36 -2.07 -2.01
CA GLU A 325 0.55 -2.01 -0.81
C GLU A 325 -0.57 -0.93 -0.76
N LEU A 326 -0.84 -0.14 -1.82
CA LEU A 326 -1.80 1.01 -1.75
C LEU A 326 -2.86 1.12 -2.86
N ALA A 327 -3.15 0.05 -3.62
CA ALA A 327 -4.20 0.11 -4.65
C ALA A 327 -5.63 -0.01 -4.06
N ILE A 328 -6.06 0.99 -3.30
CA ILE A 328 -7.33 1.02 -2.55
C ILE A 328 -8.25 2.12 -3.09
N ASP A 329 -8.81 1.89 -4.27
CA ASP A 329 -9.92 2.75 -4.75
C ASP A 329 -11.15 1.94 -5.18
N VAL A 330 -11.26 0.67 -4.81
CA VAL A 330 -12.42 -0.16 -5.23
C VAL A 330 -12.89 -1.13 -4.15
N LEU A 331 -13.28 -0.63 -2.97
CA LEU A 331 -14.05 -1.43 -2.00
C LEU A 331 -15.43 -0.87 -1.66
N ASP A 332 -15.81 0.30 -2.18
CA ASP A 332 -17.19 0.79 -2.09
C ASP A 332 -18.05 0.35 -3.27
N THR A 333 -18.36 -0.94 -3.35
CA THR A 333 -19.58 -1.41 -4.03
C THR A 333 -20.19 -2.60 -3.29
N VAL A 334 -20.68 -2.38 -2.07
CA VAL A 334 -21.84 -3.14 -1.57
C VAL A 334 -23.06 -2.28 -1.87
N PRO A 335 -23.99 -2.68 -2.75
CA PRO A 335 -25.21 -1.91 -2.95
C PRO A 335 -26.00 -1.93 -1.64
N LYS A 336 -26.21 -0.76 -1.03
CA LYS A 336 -27.20 -0.59 0.04
C LYS A 336 -28.53 -1.08 -0.51
N ARG A 337 -29.07 -2.14 0.09
CA ARG A 337 -30.40 -2.66 -0.20
C ARG A 337 -31.38 -1.55 0.18
N GLU A 338 -31.96 -0.86 -0.79
CA GLU A 338 -33.02 0.11 -0.54
C GLU A 338 -34.19 -0.60 0.14
N GLU A 339 -34.43 -0.28 1.41
CA GLU A 339 -35.66 -0.67 2.10
C GLU A 339 -36.82 0.10 1.47
N LYS A 340 -37.59 -0.58 0.62
CA LYS A 340 -38.89 -0.08 0.15
C LYS A 340 -39.84 0.04 1.34
N LYS A 341 -40.10 1.28 1.76
CA LYS A 341 -41.19 1.64 2.68
C LYS A 341 -42.53 1.20 2.05
N PRO A 342 -43.42 0.52 2.79
CA PRO A 342 -44.71 0.12 2.25
C PRO A 342 -45.63 1.35 2.06
N PRO A 343 -46.54 1.33 1.07
CA PRO A 343 -47.41 2.46 0.80
C PRO A 343 -48.43 2.66 1.92
N GLU A 344 -48.56 3.90 2.40
CA GLU A 344 -49.67 4.33 3.24
C GLU A 344 -50.99 4.14 2.45
N GLN A 345 -51.96 3.50 3.09
CA GLN A 345 -53.33 3.39 2.59
C GLN A 345 -54.11 4.61 3.08
N ASP A 346 -54.81 5.26 2.14
CA ASP A 346 -55.68 6.44 2.30
C ASP A 346 -56.75 6.32 3.40
#